data_AF-A0A3L8PK95-F1
#
_entry.id   AF-A0A3L8PK95-F1
#
_cell.length_a   1.000
_cell.length_b   1.000
_cell.length_c   1.000
_cell.angle_alpha   90.00
_cell.angle_beta   90.00
_cell.angle_gamma   90.00
#
_symmetry.space_group_name_H-M   'P 1'
#
loop_
_entity.id
_entity.type
_entity.pdbx_description
1 polymer ?
#
loop_
_entity_poly.entity_id
_entity_poly.type
_entity_poly.pdbx_seq_one_letter_code
_entity_poly.pdbx_strand_id
1 'polypeptide(L)'
;MTTPAEHPSSVPPPGTIDLTLQGSMMTSNALTPNVLINGYPVRAQYGFNRIPMPPGPARVDVSCQWILEYGRASLEFEVRPGEAVPVFYMAPMHQFSAGSIGHEPQKRKGVTATIVAVVGFVILVALMVALLATL
;
A
#
# COMPACT_ATOMS: atom_id res chain seq x y z
N MET A 1 -35.12 45.33 -21.49
CA MET A 1 -33.70 45.08 -21.21
C MET A 1 -33.62 43.82 -20.37
N THR A 2 -33.31 42.68 -20.98
CA THR A 2 -33.17 41.39 -20.31
C THR A 2 -31.75 41.28 -19.75
N THR A 3 -31.62 41.26 -18.43
CA THR A 3 -30.35 40.99 -17.73
C THR A 3 -29.85 39.60 -18.12
N PRO A 4 -28.60 39.43 -18.60
CA PRO A 4 -28.05 38.10 -18.84
C PRO A 4 -27.94 37.36 -17.50
N ALA A 5 -28.53 36.17 -17.41
CA ALA A 5 -28.36 35.30 -16.26
C ALA A 5 -26.92 34.77 -16.26
N GLU A 6 -26.08 35.31 -15.40
CA GLU A 6 -24.77 34.76 -15.07
C GLU A 6 -24.99 33.37 -14.44
N HIS A 7 -24.66 32.31 -15.19
CA HIS A 7 -24.60 30.95 -14.64
C HIS A 7 -23.30 30.84 -13.83
N PRO A 8 -23.33 30.68 -12.49
CA PRO A 8 -22.13 30.31 -11.76
C PRO A 8 -21.79 28.86 -12.12
N SER A 9 -20.85 28.66 -13.04
CA SER A 9 -20.19 27.38 -13.26
C SER A 9 -19.26 27.10 -12.07
N SER A 10 -19.83 26.76 -10.91
CA SER A 10 -19.08 26.35 -9.74
C SER A 10 -18.61 24.90 -9.90
N VAL A 11 -17.54 24.70 -10.66
CA VAL A 11 -16.83 23.41 -10.67
C VAL A 11 -16.36 23.15 -9.23
N PRO A 12 -16.76 22.03 -8.58
CA PRO A 12 -16.32 21.73 -7.23
C PRO A 12 -14.79 21.65 -7.17
N PRO A 13 -14.15 22.13 -6.07
CA PRO A 13 -12.71 22.01 -5.92
C PRO A 13 -12.30 20.53 -5.95
N PRO A 14 -11.18 20.18 -6.63
CA PRO A 14 -10.71 18.80 -6.67
C PRO A 14 -10.35 18.32 -5.26
N GLY A 15 -10.57 17.03 -5.03
CA GLY A 15 -10.05 16.36 -3.83
C GLY A 15 -8.66 15.79 -4.08
N THR A 16 -8.07 15.24 -3.02
CA THR A 16 -6.75 14.60 -3.08
C THR A 16 -6.74 13.30 -2.29
N ILE A 17 -5.97 12.34 -2.79
CA ILE A 17 -5.59 11.12 -2.07
C ILE A 17 -4.16 11.32 -1.57
N ASP A 18 -4.00 11.33 -0.26
CA ASP A 18 -2.72 11.45 0.42
C ASP A 18 -2.19 10.04 0.72
N LEU A 19 -1.60 9.42 -0.30
CA LEU A 19 -1.13 8.04 -0.28
C LEU A 19 0.28 7.95 0.30
N THR A 20 0.41 7.27 1.43
CA THR A 20 1.70 6.93 2.04
C THR A 20 2.04 5.46 1.79
N LEU A 21 3.04 5.22 0.94
CA LEU A 21 3.64 3.90 0.73
C LEU A 21 4.72 3.67 1.79
N GLN A 22 4.40 2.89 2.82
CA GLN A 22 5.26 2.73 3.99
C GLN A 22 6.51 1.90 3.74
N GLY A 23 7.60 2.33 4.39
CA GLY A 23 8.91 1.72 4.29
C GLY A 23 9.74 2.33 3.16
N SER A 24 10.59 1.53 2.55
CA SER A 24 11.57 1.98 1.58
C SER A 24 12.03 0.85 0.67
N MET A 25 12.83 1.19 -0.34
CA MET A 25 13.51 0.20 -1.19
C MET A 25 14.37 -0.77 -0.38
N MET A 26 14.97 -0.31 0.73
CA MET A 26 15.84 -1.13 1.58
C MET A 26 15.07 -1.99 2.59
N THR A 27 13.92 -1.50 3.09
CA THR A 27 13.23 -2.12 4.23
C THR A 27 11.97 -2.90 3.83
N SER A 28 11.39 -2.62 2.67
CA SER A 28 10.12 -3.21 2.23
C SER A 28 10.30 -4.06 0.98
N ASN A 29 10.56 -3.44 -0.17
CA ASN A 29 10.80 -4.12 -1.44
C ASN A 29 11.67 -3.24 -2.34
N ALA A 30 12.64 -3.82 -3.04
CA ALA A 30 13.56 -3.10 -3.92
C ALA A 30 12.85 -2.31 -5.02
N LEU A 31 11.67 -2.79 -5.44
CA LEU A 31 10.80 -2.11 -6.39
C LEU A 31 9.63 -1.45 -5.66
N THR A 32 9.29 -0.23 -6.10
CA THR A 32 8.10 0.47 -5.62
C THR A 32 6.84 -0.31 -6.02
N PRO A 33 5.85 -0.45 -5.13
CA PRO A 33 4.58 -1.07 -5.45
C PRO A 33 3.88 -0.40 -6.65
N ASN A 34 3.18 -1.20 -7.45
CA ASN A 34 2.24 -0.72 -8.45
C ASN A 34 0.99 -0.18 -7.74
N VAL A 35 0.52 0.98 -8.19
CA VAL A 35 -0.65 1.66 -7.63
C VAL A 35 -1.63 1.93 -8.76
N LEU A 36 -2.87 1.49 -8.59
CA LEU A 36 -3.99 1.81 -9.46
C LEU A 36 -4.99 2.66 -8.68
N ILE A 37 -5.45 3.75 -9.28
CA ILE A 37 -6.57 4.55 -8.78
C ILE A 37 -7.71 4.42 -9.78
N ASN A 38 -8.85 3.87 -9.31
CA ASN A 38 -10.00 3.54 -10.16
C ASN A 38 -9.60 2.71 -11.40
N GLY A 39 -8.65 1.79 -11.25
CA GLY A 39 -8.12 0.94 -12.33
C GLY A 39 -7.06 1.60 -13.22
N TYR A 40 -6.76 2.89 -13.06
CA TYR A 40 -5.73 3.59 -13.84
C TYR A 40 -4.38 3.59 -13.12
N PRO A 41 -3.27 3.25 -13.80
CA PRO A 41 -1.95 3.24 -13.18
C PRO A 41 -1.49 4.64 -12.81
N VAL A 42 -1.00 4.78 -11.58
CA VAL A 42 -0.45 6.03 -11.05
C VAL A 42 1.00 5.82 -10.64
N ARG A 43 1.87 6.73 -11.08
CA ARG A 43 3.27 6.71 -10.68
C ARG A 43 3.39 7.17 -9.23
N ALA A 44 3.76 6.25 -8.35
CA ALA A 44 4.01 6.51 -6.94
C ALA A 44 5.48 6.25 -6.58
N GLN A 45 5.90 6.77 -5.43
CA GLN A 45 7.18 6.50 -4.79
C GLN A 45 6.95 6.09 -3.33
N TYR A 46 7.95 5.44 -2.71
CA TYR A 46 7.91 5.23 -1.26
C TYR A 46 7.78 6.56 -0.51
N GLY A 47 7.07 6.54 0.62
CA GLY A 47 6.70 7.75 1.36
C GLY A 47 5.40 8.37 0.86
N PHE A 48 5.29 9.68 1.03
CA PHE A 48 4.07 10.46 0.78
C PHE A 48 3.89 10.80 -0.71
N ASN A 49 2.70 10.57 -1.23
CA ASN A 49 2.27 10.90 -2.60
C ASN A 49 0.92 11.59 -2.53
N ARG A 50 0.85 12.85 -2.97
CA ARG A 50 -0.42 13.55 -3.11
C ARG A 50 -0.94 13.42 -4.53
N ILE A 51 -2.10 12.79 -4.67
CA ILE A 51 -2.68 12.46 -5.98
C ILE A 51 -4.00 13.21 -6.15
N PRO A 52 -4.11 14.15 -7.11
CA PRO A 52 -5.34 14.88 -7.35
C PRO A 52 -6.39 13.99 -8.01
N MET A 53 -7.65 14.15 -7.60
CA MET A 53 -8.77 13.38 -8.10
C MET A 53 -10.07 14.20 -8.11
N PRO A 54 -10.98 13.99 -9.07
CA PRO A 54 -12.33 14.53 -8.98
C PRO A 54 -13.04 14.05 -7.69
N PRO A 55 -13.89 14.87 -7.07
CA PRO A 55 -14.70 14.43 -5.94
C PRO A 55 -15.62 13.27 -6.33
N GLY A 56 -15.79 12.31 -5.41
CA GLY A 56 -16.63 11.13 -5.60
C GLY A 56 -16.00 9.83 -5.10
N PRO A 57 -16.56 8.67 -5.52
CA PRO A 57 -16.03 7.36 -5.14
C PRO A 57 -14.62 7.14 -5.67
N ALA A 58 -13.75 6.67 -4.78
CA ALA A 58 -12.37 6.34 -5.08
C ALA A 58 -12.04 4.93 -4.62
N ARG A 59 -11.23 4.26 -5.43
CA ARG A 59 -10.64 2.96 -5.14
C ARG A 59 -9.14 3.01 -5.38
N VAL A 60 -8.38 2.61 -4.36
CA VAL A 60 -6.93 2.46 -4.43
C VAL A 60 -6.60 0.98 -4.37
N ASP A 61 -6.00 0.45 -5.43
CA ASP A 61 -5.45 -0.90 -5.46
C ASP A 61 -3.91 -0.81 -5.47
N VAL A 62 -3.25 -1.58 -4.60
CA VAL A 62 -1.79 -1.62 -4.51
C VAL A 62 -1.31 -3.05 -4.55
N SER A 63 -0.28 -3.32 -5.35
CA SER A 63 0.39 -4.61 -5.39
C SER A 63 1.90 -4.46 -5.55
N CYS A 64 2.65 -5.43 -5.03
CA CYS A 64 4.10 -5.48 -5.18
C CYS A 64 4.46 -6.44 -6.32
N GLN A 65 5.49 -6.09 -7.08
CA GLN A 65 6.03 -6.94 -8.15
C GLN A 65 7.46 -7.37 -7.80
N TRP A 66 7.72 -8.68 -7.87
CA TRP A 66 9.08 -9.23 -7.99
C TRP A 66 9.08 -10.34 -9.03
N ILE A 67 9.21 -11.62 -8.63
CA ILE A 67 9.05 -12.78 -9.54
C ILE A 67 7.57 -13.01 -9.85
N LEU A 68 6.73 -12.93 -8.82
CA LEU A 68 5.27 -12.97 -8.92
C LEU A 68 4.69 -11.70 -8.31
N GLU A 69 3.44 -11.41 -8.66
CA GLU A 69 2.68 -10.34 -8.01
C GLU A 69 2.24 -10.78 -6.62
N TYR A 70 2.43 -9.93 -5.62
CA TYR A 70 2.10 -10.22 -4.22
C TYR A 70 1.68 -8.97 -3.45
N GLY A 71 1.32 -9.13 -2.17
CA GLY A 71 1.03 -7.97 -1.31
C GLY A 71 -0.19 -7.16 -1.75
N ARG A 72 -1.11 -7.76 -2.51
CA ARG A 72 -2.33 -7.10 -2.98
C ARG A 72 -3.15 -6.55 -1.81
N ALA A 73 -3.63 -5.33 -1.94
CA ALA A 73 -4.56 -4.71 -1.02
C ALA A 73 -5.39 -3.64 -1.76
N SER A 74 -6.66 -3.51 -1.39
CA SER A 74 -7.61 -2.57 -1.99
C SER A 74 -8.33 -1.79 -0.91
N LEU A 75 -8.57 -0.50 -1.14
CA LEU A 75 -9.35 0.37 -0.27
C LEU A 75 -10.32 1.20 -1.10
N GLU A 76 -11.60 1.14 -0.74
CA GLU A 76 -12.68 1.93 -1.35
C GLU A 76 -13.17 2.98 -0.34
N PHE A 77 -13.34 4.22 -0.78
CA PHE A 77 -13.76 5.35 0.04
C PHE A 77 -14.36 6.48 -0.81
N GLU A 78 -14.86 7.53 -0.17
CA GLU A 78 -15.41 8.71 -0.82
C GLU A 78 -14.47 9.91 -0.64
N VAL A 79 -14.25 10.68 -1.70
CA VAL A 79 -13.47 11.92 -1.69
C VAL A 79 -14.42 13.11 -1.81
N ARG A 80 -14.54 13.92 -0.77
CA ARG A 80 -15.33 15.16 -0.80
C ARG A 80 -14.59 16.30 -1.52
N PRO A 81 -15.30 17.32 -2.02
CA PRO A 81 -14.67 18.48 -2.63
C PRO A 81 -13.67 19.18 -1.69
N GLY A 82 -12.43 19.35 -2.14
CA GLY A 82 -11.34 19.94 -1.35
C GLY A 82 -10.80 19.06 -0.20
N GLU A 83 -11.28 17.83 -0.06
CA GLU A 83 -10.80 16.90 0.98
C GLU A 83 -9.46 16.28 0.59
N ALA A 84 -8.61 16.05 1.59
CA ALA A 84 -7.42 15.22 1.47
C ALA A 84 -7.64 13.93 2.27
N VAL A 85 -7.83 12.81 1.56
CA VAL A 85 -8.11 11.53 2.21
C VAL A 85 -6.79 10.79 2.45
N PRO A 86 -6.41 10.52 3.72
CA PRO A 86 -5.20 9.79 4.02
C PRO A 86 -5.38 8.30 3.68
N VAL A 87 -4.39 7.73 2.99
CA VAL A 87 -4.34 6.30 2.66
C VAL A 87 -2.93 5.80 2.94
N PHE A 88 -2.82 4.75 3.74
CA PHE A 88 -1.55 4.13 4.10
C PHE A 88 -1.52 2.71 3.57
N TYR A 89 -0.45 2.36 2.87
CA TYR A 89 -0.19 1.00 2.43
C TYR A 89 1.10 0.47 3.06
N MET A 90 1.07 -0.79 3.50
CA MET A 90 2.26 -1.51 3.94
C MET A 90 2.38 -2.87 3.23
N ALA A 91 3.52 -3.05 2.56
CA ALA A 91 3.90 -4.32 1.96
C ALA A 91 4.12 -5.41 3.03
N PRO A 92 3.78 -6.67 2.75
CA PRO A 92 4.00 -7.78 3.68
C PRO A 92 5.51 -8.06 3.89
N MET A 93 5.84 -8.83 4.93
CA MET A 93 7.22 -9.30 5.16
C MET A 93 7.68 -10.32 4.12
N HIS A 94 6.75 -11.14 3.62
CA HIS A 94 7.02 -12.18 2.63
C HIS A 94 5.92 -12.23 1.57
N GLN A 95 6.22 -12.82 0.43
CA GLN A 95 5.32 -12.88 -0.73
C GLN A 95 4.02 -13.68 -0.49
N PHE A 96 4.00 -14.57 0.51
CA PHE A 96 2.82 -15.40 0.82
C PHE A 96 1.72 -14.69 1.62
N SER A 97 1.78 -13.37 1.77
CA SER A 97 0.77 -12.60 2.50
C SER A 97 0.24 -11.45 1.66
N ALA A 98 -1.01 -11.07 1.93
CA ALA A 98 -1.59 -9.85 1.41
C ALA A 98 -0.94 -8.62 2.03
N GLY A 99 -1.08 -7.47 1.35
CA GLY A 99 -0.71 -6.18 1.92
C GLY A 99 -1.67 -5.77 3.04
N SER A 100 -1.33 -4.65 3.67
CA SER A 100 -2.23 -3.95 4.59
C SER A 100 -2.49 -2.55 4.02
N ILE A 101 -3.75 -2.13 3.98
CA ILE A 101 -4.15 -0.81 3.49
C ILE A 101 -5.25 -0.23 4.40
N GLY A 102 -5.24 1.07 4.64
CA GLY A 102 -6.26 1.74 5.45
C GLY A 102 -6.02 3.24 5.61
N HIS A 103 -6.88 3.91 6.37
CA HIS A 103 -6.80 5.37 6.62
C HIS A 103 -5.82 5.75 7.75
N GLU A 104 -5.24 4.76 8.42
CA GLU A 104 -4.24 4.92 9.47
C GLU A 104 -2.96 4.15 9.12
N PRO A 105 -1.81 4.49 9.73
CA PRO A 105 -0.57 3.75 9.53
C PRO A 105 -0.72 2.24 9.74
N GLN A 106 -0.34 1.47 8.73
CA GLN A 106 -0.55 0.03 8.69
C GLN A 106 0.62 -0.74 9.32
N LYS A 107 0.34 -1.89 9.95
CA LYS A 107 1.38 -2.80 10.43
C LYS A 107 1.76 -3.83 9.37
N ARG A 108 3.01 -4.29 9.42
CA ARG A 108 3.54 -5.30 8.51
C ARG A 108 3.01 -6.67 8.87
N LYS A 109 2.29 -7.31 7.94
CA LYS A 109 1.87 -8.71 8.06
C LYS A 109 3.04 -9.65 7.81
N GLY A 110 2.98 -10.85 8.40
CA GLY A 110 3.97 -11.91 8.20
C GLY A 110 5.18 -11.88 9.15
N VAL A 111 5.31 -10.86 10.00
CA VAL A 111 6.45 -10.75 10.94
C VAL A 111 6.53 -11.96 11.88
N THR A 112 5.44 -12.31 12.54
CA THR A 112 5.41 -13.46 13.47
C THR A 112 5.71 -14.77 12.77
N ALA A 113 5.12 -15.00 11.59
CA ALA A 113 5.37 -16.21 10.80
C ALA A 113 6.85 -16.33 10.40
N THR A 114 7.47 -15.22 9.98
CA THR A 114 8.90 -15.18 9.67
C THR A 114 9.76 -15.48 10.90
N ILE A 115 9.45 -14.89 12.07
CA ILE A 115 10.21 -15.15 13.30
C ILE A 115 10.15 -16.63 13.68
N VAL A 116 8.95 -17.22 13.66
CA VAL A 116 8.76 -18.64 13.98
C VAL A 116 9.55 -19.53 13.02
N ALA A 117 9.50 -19.25 11.71
CA ALA A 117 10.23 -20.02 10.71
C ALA A 117 11.75 -19.94 10.91
N VAL A 118 12.29 -18.74 11.18
CA VAL A 118 13.73 -18.55 11.43
C VAL A 118 14.17 -19.29 12.69
N VAL A 119 13.43 -19.14 13.80
CA VAL A 119 13.76 -19.82 15.06
C VAL A 119 13.71 -21.34 14.88
N GLY A 120 12.67 -21.85 14.22
CA GLY A 120 12.55 -23.29 13.92
C GLY A 120 13.72 -23.81 13.08
N PHE A 121 14.13 -23.06 12.04
CA PHE A 121 15.28 -23.41 11.21
C PHE A 121 16.59 -23.44 12.01
N VAL A 122 16.84 -22.45 12.86
CA VAL A 122 18.03 -22.41 13.72
C VAL A 122 18.08 -23.62 14.66
N ILE A 123 16.95 -23.98 15.27
CA ILE A 123 16.86 -25.17 16.14
C ILE A 123 17.15 -26.44 15.34
N LEU A 124 16.56 -26.59 14.15
CA LEU A 124 16.78 -27.76 13.29
C LEU A 124 18.26 -27.91 12.91
N VAL A 125 18.91 -26.82 12.50
CA VAL A 125 20.34 -26.82 12.16
C VAL A 125 21.19 -27.19 13.38
N ALA A 126 20.89 -26.63 14.55
CA ALA A 126 21.62 -26.95 15.78
C ALA A 126 21.50 -28.44 16.16
N LEU A 127 20.30 -29.02 16.03
CA LEU A 127 20.06 -30.45 16.26
C LEU A 127 20.83 -31.32 15.26
N MET A 128 20.86 -30.93 13.99
CA MET A 128 21.60 -31.65 12.96
C MET A 128 23.11 -31.64 13.22
N VAL A 129 23.68 -30.50 13.61
CA VAL A 129 25.10 -30.39 13.99
C VAL A 129 25.39 -31.24 15.22
N ALA A 130 24.54 -31.20 16.24
CA ALA A 130 24.70 -32.02 17.44
C ALA A 130 24.68 -33.53 17.12
N LEU A 131 23.75 -33.96 16.26
CA LEU A 131 23.67 -35.36 15.83
C LEU A 131 24.93 -35.79 15.05
N LEU A 132 25.40 -34.96 14.11
CA LEU A 132 26.62 -35.22 13.36
C LEU A 132 27.87 -35.27 14.26
N ALA A 133 27.90 -34.48 15.34
CA ALA A 133 29.00 -34.53 16.31
C ALA A 133 28.99 -35.79 17.20
N THR A 134 27.89 -36.53 17.23
CA THR A 134 27.72 -37.76 18.03
C THR A 134 27.84 -39.06 17.23
N LEU A 135 27.93 -38.97 15.89
CA LEU A 135 28.15 -40.09 14.97
C LEU A 135 29.65 -40.27 14.68
#